data_AF-A0A9E3QJJ9-F1
#
_entry.id   AF-A0A9E3QJJ9-F1
#
_cell.length_a   1.000
_cell.length_b   1.000
_cell.length_c   1.000
_cell.angle_alpha   90.00
_cell.angle_beta   90.00
_cell.angle_gamma   90.00
#
_symmetry.space_group_name_H-M   'P 1'
#
loop_
_entity.id
_entity.type
_entity.pdbx_description
1 polymer ?
#
loop_
_entity_poly.entity_id
_entity_poly.type
_entity_poly.pdbx_seq_one_letter_code
_entity_poly.pdbx_strand_id
1 'polypeptide(L)'
;MLSKLSAATVGPILAVVVLAVAAYFAVRQEIDRRRREADLSEADALHFARQDVRRFLGSVVMLLIAAGMVAGTLFDPRASRAAGRLFLAIWAGMGVLLCLLFWLAVHDWLSIRAYARRHRRALAEERAAALAEQQRRQAVRRASEEGWEDVNGPVDDDRPR
;
A
#
# COMPACT_ATOMS: atom_id res chain seq x y z
N MET A 1 -1.66 21.26 32.49
CA MET A 1 -2.31 21.98 31.36
C MET A 1 -3.21 21.10 30.49
N LEU A 2 -3.01 19.78 30.41
CA LEU A 2 -3.84 18.86 29.59
C LEU A 2 -5.24 18.53 30.13
N SER A 3 -5.57 18.89 31.39
CA SER A 3 -6.84 18.51 32.04
C SER A 3 -8.06 19.40 31.73
N LYS A 4 -7.92 20.43 30.88
CA LYS A 4 -9.02 21.38 30.57
C LYS A 4 -9.67 21.20 29.20
N LEU A 5 -9.25 20.22 28.40
CA LEU A 5 -9.92 19.94 27.13
C LEU A 5 -11.24 19.23 27.43
N SER A 6 -12.34 20.00 27.38
CA SER A 6 -13.68 19.44 27.54
C SER A 6 -13.98 18.50 26.37
N ALA A 7 -14.87 17.52 26.59
CA ALA A 7 -15.32 16.62 25.54
C ALA A 7 -15.87 17.37 24.31
N ALA A 8 -16.41 18.58 24.51
CA ALA A 8 -16.90 19.47 23.45
C ALA A 8 -15.77 20.02 22.55
N THR A 9 -14.52 20.07 23.03
CA THR A 9 -13.36 20.48 22.23
C THR A 9 -12.68 19.28 21.57
N VAL A 10 -12.62 18.14 22.26
CA VAL A 10 -11.92 16.95 21.75
C VAL A 10 -12.64 16.32 20.55
N GLY A 11 -13.97 16.25 20.59
CA GLY A 11 -14.78 15.66 19.51
C GLY A 11 -14.54 16.32 18.14
N PRO A 12 -14.70 17.65 18.01
CA PRO A 12 -14.44 18.37 16.76
C PRO A 12 -13.01 18.24 16.26
N ILE A 13 -12.00 18.29 17.16
CA ILE A 13 -10.60 18.10 16.78
C ILE A 13 -10.39 16.73 16.15
N LEU A 14 -10.91 15.67 16.77
CA LEU A 14 -10.83 14.32 16.23
C LEU A 14 -11.56 14.21 14.88
N ALA A 15 -12.73 14.83 14.74
CA ALA A 15 -13.47 14.84 13.47
C ALA A 15 -12.67 15.51 12.34
N VAL A 16 -12.01 16.64 12.62
CA VAL A 16 -11.12 17.32 11.67
C VAL A 16 -9.93 16.44 11.28
N VAL A 17 -9.30 15.77 12.25
CA VAL A 17 -8.21 14.82 11.97
C VAL A 17 -8.69 13.67 11.08
N VAL A 18 -9.84 13.06 11.39
CA VAL A 18 -10.41 11.97 10.59
C VAL A 18 -10.72 12.45 9.17
N LEU A 19 -11.29 13.65 9.00
CA LEU A 19 -11.55 14.26 7.69
C LEU A 19 -10.26 14.52 6.92
N ALA A 20 -9.23 15.05 7.56
CA ALA A 20 -7.94 15.30 6.92
C ALA A 20 -7.29 14.00 6.44
N VAL A 21 -7.35 12.93 7.24
CA VAL A 21 -6.86 11.61 6.85
C VAL A 21 -7.66 11.05 5.67
N ALA A 22 -8.99 11.16 5.70
CA ALA A 22 -9.85 10.71 4.60
C ALA A 22 -9.55 11.47 3.30
N ALA A 23 -9.39 12.80 3.38
CA ALA A 23 -9.03 13.64 2.23
C ALA A 23 -7.64 13.28 1.67
N TYR A 24 -6.66 13.07 2.54
CA TYR A 24 -5.33 12.61 2.14
C TYR A 24 -5.41 11.26 1.39
N PHE A 25 -6.18 10.29 1.89
CA PHE A 25 -6.36 9.01 1.21
C PHE A 25 -7.05 9.15 -0.14
N ALA A 26 -8.09 9.99 -0.23
CA ALA A 26 -8.79 10.25 -1.49
C ALA A 26 -7.85 10.89 -2.54
N VAL A 27 -7.05 11.89 -2.15
CA VAL A 27 -6.07 12.52 -3.04
C VAL A 27 -5.00 11.53 -3.48
N ARG A 28 -4.47 10.73 -2.54
CA ARG A 28 -3.50 9.70 -2.86
C ARG A 28 -4.07 8.66 -3.84
N GLN A 29 -5.33 8.24 -3.64
CA GLN A 29 -6.01 7.32 -4.54
C GLN A 29 -6.17 7.91 -5.94
N GLU A 30 -6.49 9.19 -6.03
CA GLU A 30 -6.58 9.90 -7.31
C GLU A 30 -5.24 9.96 -8.03
N ILE A 31 -4.16 10.26 -7.31
CA ILE A 31 -2.80 10.28 -7.87
C ILE A 31 -2.40 8.88 -8.35
N ASP A 32 -2.64 7.84 -7.55
CA ASP A 32 -2.36 6.45 -7.93
C ASP A 32 -3.16 6.05 -9.17
N ARG A 33 -4.43 6.47 -9.27
CA ARG A 33 -5.28 6.21 -10.44
C ARG A 33 -4.73 6.89 -11.70
N ARG A 34 -4.29 8.15 -11.58
CA ARG A 34 -3.70 8.92 -12.70
C ARG A 34 -2.35 8.39 -13.17
N ARG A 35 -1.59 7.72 -12.31
CA ARG A 35 -0.29 7.13 -12.63
C ARG A 35 -0.38 5.76 -13.29
N ARG A 36 -1.57 5.17 -13.43
CA ARG A 36 -1.72 3.88 -14.10
C ARG A 36 -1.56 4.04 -15.60
N GLU A 37 -0.75 3.14 -16.18
CA GLU A 37 -0.61 3.02 -17.63
C GLU A 37 -1.96 2.67 -18.25
N ALA A 38 -2.26 3.25 -19.42
CA ALA A 38 -3.53 3.06 -20.10
C ALA A 38 -3.71 1.65 -20.67
N ASP A 39 -2.63 0.89 -20.79
CA ASP A 39 -2.55 -0.38 -21.52
C ASP A 39 -2.41 -1.59 -20.57
N LEU A 40 -3.21 -1.60 -19.50
CA LEU A 40 -3.26 -2.72 -18.57
C LEU A 40 -3.94 -3.94 -19.21
N SER A 41 -3.40 -5.13 -18.94
CA SER A 41 -4.06 -6.38 -19.29
C SER A 41 -5.45 -6.46 -18.65
N GLU A 42 -6.41 -7.10 -19.31
CA GLU A 42 -7.80 -7.21 -18.83
C GLU A 42 -7.87 -7.88 -17.44
N ALA A 43 -6.98 -8.84 -17.18
CA ALA A 43 -6.85 -9.51 -15.88
C ALA A 43 -6.39 -8.56 -14.76
N ASP A 44 -5.45 -7.66 -15.06
CA ASP A 44 -4.95 -6.67 -14.09
C ASP A 44 -5.99 -5.58 -13.85
N ALA A 45 -6.71 -5.15 -14.88
CA ALA A 45 -7.78 -4.15 -14.77
C ALA A 45 -8.86 -4.57 -13.75
N LEU A 46 -9.32 -5.83 -13.81
CA LEU A 46 -10.28 -6.39 -12.85
C LEU A 46 -9.72 -6.43 -11.41
N HIS A 47 -8.42 -6.72 -11.25
CA HIS A 47 -7.79 -6.71 -9.93
C HIS A 47 -7.75 -5.30 -9.32
N PHE A 48 -7.34 -4.31 -10.12
CA PHE A 48 -7.29 -2.91 -9.69
C PHE A 48 -8.68 -2.33 -9.42
N ALA A 49 -9.69 -2.68 -10.22
CA ALA A 49 -11.07 -2.25 -9.98
C ALA A 49 -11.58 -2.70 -8.61
N ARG A 50 -11.34 -3.96 -8.23
CA ARG A 50 -11.72 -4.46 -6.89
C ARG A 50 -10.95 -3.75 -5.77
N GLN A 51 -9.70 -3.38 -6.01
CA GLN A 51 -8.90 -2.63 -5.04
C GLN A 51 -9.42 -1.20 -4.86
N ASP A 52 -9.80 -0.54 -5.95
CA ASP A 52 -10.36 0.81 -5.91
C ASP A 52 -11.70 0.86 -5.19
N VAL A 53 -12.57 -0.13 -5.43
CA VAL A 53 -13.85 -0.24 -4.72
C VAL A 53 -13.63 -0.36 -3.21
N ARG A 54 -12.67 -1.21 -2.77
CA ARG A 54 -12.35 -1.34 -1.34
C ARG A 54 -11.82 -0.04 -0.74
N ARG A 55 -10.92 0.64 -1.45
CA ARG A 55 -10.35 1.93 -1.00
C ARG A 55 -11.42 3.03 -0.93
N PHE A 56 -12.30 3.08 -1.93
CA PHE A 56 -13.44 4.00 -1.96
C PHE A 56 -14.40 3.75 -0.80
N LEU A 57 -14.74 2.48 -0.53
CA LEU A 57 -15.55 2.10 0.63
C LEU A 57 -14.91 2.54 1.95
N GLY A 58 -13.59 2.40 2.09
CA GLY A 58 -12.84 2.92 3.24
C GLY A 58 -13.05 4.42 3.44
N SER A 59 -12.88 5.22 2.39
CA SER A 59 -13.10 6.68 2.42
C SER A 59 -14.54 7.06 2.79
N VAL A 60 -15.54 6.34 2.23
CA VAL A 60 -16.95 6.55 2.57
C VAL A 60 -17.21 6.25 4.05
N VAL A 61 -16.67 5.16 4.59
CA VAL A 61 -16.81 4.80 6.00
C VAL A 61 -16.17 5.86 6.91
N MET A 62 -14.99 6.38 6.56
CA MET A 62 -14.35 7.46 7.32
C MET A 62 -15.20 8.74 7.32
N LEU A 63 -15.82 9.09 6.18
CA LEU A 63 -16.72 10.23 6.09
C LEU A 63 -17.97 10.06 6.98
N LEU A 64 -18.56 8.86 6.98
CA LEU A 64 -19.71 8.55 7.85
C LEU A 64 -19.34 8.62 9.33
N ILE A 65 -18.15 8.15 9.72
CA ILE A 65 -17.66 8.30 11.09
C ILE A 65 -17.53 9.78 11.46
N ALA A 66 -16.90 10.59 10.61
CA ALA A 66 -16.76 12.02 10.86
C ALA A 66 -18.11 12.72 10.98
N ALA A 67 -19.06 12.41 10.11
CA ALA A 67 -20.43 12.91 10.19
C ALA A 67 -21.13 12.48 11.49
N GLY A 68 -20.96 11.22 11.90
CA GLY A 68 -21.46 10.69 13.16
C GLY A 68 -20.90 11.43 14.38
N MET A 69 -19.60 11.78 14.36
CA MET A 69 -18.97 12.57 15.42
C MET A 69 -19.59 13.96 15.54
N VAL A 70 -19.78 14.65 14.42
CA VAL A 70 -20.44 15.97 14.40
C VAL A 70 -21.87 15.85 14.90
N ALA A 71 -22.65 14.91 14.37
CA ALA A 71 -24.01 14.65 14.83
C ALA A 71 -24.06 14.39 16.35
N GLY A 72 -23.17 13.55 16.87
CA GLY A 72 -23.08 13.24 18.31
C GLY A 72 -22.82 14.46 19.21
N THR A 73 -22.17 15.51 18.69
CA THR A 73 -21.96 16.77 19.43
C THR A 73 -23.15 17.72 19.42
N LEU A 74 -24.05 17.58 18.44
CA LEU A 74 -25.22 18.47 18.29
C LEU A 74 -26.41 18.04 19.16
N PHE A 75 -26.42 16.82 19.70
CA PHE A 75 -27.51 16.30 20.51
C PHE A 75 -27.16 16.28 22.00
N ASP A 76 -28.03 16.88 22.83
CA ASP A 76 -28.00 16.68 24.27
C ASP A 76 -28.78 15.39 24.62
N PRO A 77 -28.10 14.31 25.06
CA PRO A 77 -28.77 13.06 25.41
C PRO A 77 -29.71 13.18 26.62
N ARG A 78 -29.60 14.27 27.41
CA ARG A 78 -30.41 14.50 28.61
C ARG A 78 -31.73 15.23 28.32
N ALA A 79 -31.89 15.80 27.13
CA ALA A 79 -33.09 16.57 26.78
C ALA A 79 -34.36 15.70 26.74
N SER A 80 -34.26 14.43 26.33
CA SER A 80 -35.39 13.49 26.34
C SER A 80 -34.92 12.03 26.24
N ARG A 81 -35.79 11.07 26.60
CA ARG A 81 -35.53 9.63 26.37
C ARG A 81 -35.33 9.29 24.90
N ALA A 82 -36.01 9.98 24.00
CA ALA A 82 -35.83 9.79 22.56
C ALA A 82 -34.45 10.28 22.11
N ALA A 83 -34.01 11.45 22.58
CA ALA A 83 -32.66 11.98 22.33
C ALA A 83 -31.57 11.05 22.87
N GLY A 84 -31.73 10.52 24.08
CA GLY A 84 -30.81 9.53 24.64
C GLY A 84 -30.68 8.25 23.80
N ARG A 85 -31.81 7.72 23.29
CA ARG A 85 -31.79 6.55 22.38
C ARG A 85 -31.13 6.86 21.04
N LEU A 86 -31.40 8.03 20.45
CA LEU A 86 -30.77 8.45 19.20
C LEU A 86 -29.27 8.63 19.36
N PHE A 87 -28.83 9.28 20.44
CA PHE A 87 -27.42 9.43 20.80
C PHE A 87 -26.75 8.06 20.88
N LEU A 88 -27.32 7.12 21.64
CA LEU A 88 -26.79 5.76 21.74
C LEU A 88 -26.72 5.06 20.37
N ALA A 89 -27.74 5.21 19.52
CA ALA A 89 -27.78 4.63 18.19
C ALA A 89 -26.67 5.20 17.27
N ILE A 90 -26.41 6.51 17.31
CA ILE A 90 -25.31 7.15 16.57
C ILE A 90 -23.96 6.56 17.00
N TRP A 91 -23.71 6.49 18.32
CA TRP A 91 -22.46 5.94 18.84
C TRP A 91 -22.28 4.45 18.55
N ALA A 92 -23.35 3.66 18.67
CA ALA A 92 -23.34 2.24 18.30
C ALA A 92 -23.04 2.07 16.81
N GLY A 93 -23.69 2.88 15.95
CA GLY A 93 -23.43 2.92 14.52
C GLY A 93 -21.98 3.28 14.19
N MET A 94 -21.41 4.29 14.86
CA MET A 94 -20.00 4.62 14.74
C MET A 94 -19.08 3.47 15.16
N GLY A 95 -19.42 2.76 16.24
CA GLY A 95 -18.70 1.56 16.67
C GLY A 95 -18.68 0.48 15.59
N VAL A 96 -19.82 0.21 14.96
CA VAL A 96 -19.92 -0.73 13.82
C VAL A 96 -19.09 -0.25 12.63
N LEU A 97 -19.14 1.04 12.29
CA LEU A 97 -18.34 1.62 11.22
C LEU A 97 -16.83 1.50 11.49
N LEU A 98 -16.39 1.69 12.74
CA LEU A 98 -15.01 1.48 13.14
C LEU A 98 -14.57 0.02 12.97
N CYS A 99 -15.41 -0.95 13.38
CA CYS A 99 -15.14 -2.37 13.15
C CYS A 99 -15.06 -2.70 11.66
N LEU A 100 -15.96 -2.14 10.85
CA LEU A 100 -15.95 -2.30 9.39
C LEU A 100 -14.68 -1.70 8.77
N LEU A 101 -14.25 -0.51 9.22
CA LEU A 101 -13.03 0.13 8.77
C LEU A 101 -11.80 -0.73 9.09
N PHE A 102 -11.73 -1.27 10.30
CA PHE A 102 -10.65 -2.17 10.71
C PHE A 102 -10.62 -3.44 9.87
N TRP A 103 -11.78 -4.05 9.62
CA TRP A 103 -11.90 -5.22 8.75
C TRP A 103 -11.44 -4.93 7.31
N LEU A 104 -11.85 -3.79 6.74
CA LEU A 104 -11.38 -3.34 5.42
C LEU A 104 -9.86 -3.15 5.40
N ALA A 105 -9.29 -2.54 6.45
CA ALA A 105 -7.85 -2.31 6.56
C ALA A 105 -7.06 -3.63 6.62
N VAL A 106 -7.54 -4.63 7.38
CA VAL A 106 -6.93 -5.96 7.42
C VAL A 106 -6.97 -6.62 6.05
N HIS A 107 -8.12 -6.54 5.36
CA HIS A 107 -8.25 -7.13 4.04
C HIS A 107 -7.34 -6.45 3.00
N ASP A 108 -7.20 -5.13 3.06
CA ASP A 108 -6.27 -4.39 2.19
C ASP A 108 -4.81 -4.81 2.47
N TRP A 109 -4.42 -4.86 3.75
CA TRP A 109 -3.09 -5.31 4.16
C TRP A 109 -2.76 -6.73 3.70
N LEU A 110 -3.70 -7.67 3.85
CA LEU A 110 -3.52 -9.05 3.38
C LEU A 110 -3.34 -9.11 1.85
N SER A 111 -4.08 -8.29 1.11
CA SER A 111 -3.96 -8.22 -0.35
C SER A 111 -2.59 -7.68 -0.79
N ILE A 112 -2.10 -6.63 -0.14
CA ILE A 112 -0.76 -6.06 -0.38
C ILE A 112 0.32 -7.08 -0.03
N ARG A 113 0.17 -7.80 1.09
CA ARG A 113 1.13 -8.83 1.52
C ARG A 113 1.17 -10.01 0.55
N ALA A 114 0.03 -10.44 0.01
CA ALA A 114 -0.03 -11.48 -1.01
C ALA A 114 0.64 -11.03 -2.32
N TYR A 115 0.39 -9.79 -2.74
CA TYR A 115 1.05 -9.20 -3.92
C TYR A 115 2.57 -9.10 -3.74
N ALA A 116 3.03 -8.54 -2.61
CA ALA A 116 4.45 -8.39 -2.31
C ALA A 116 5.20 -9.73 -2.19
N ARG A 117 4.51 -10.84 -1.87
CA ARG A 117 5.12 -12.18 -1.90
C ARG A 117 5.36 -12.67 -3.32
N ARG A 118 4.43 -12.44 -4.25
CA ARG A 118 4.59 -12.81 -5.66
C ARG A 118 5.71 -12.01 -6.31
N HIS A 119 5.72 -10.69 -6.11
CA HIS A 119 6.73 -9.82 -6.68
C HIS A 119 8.15 -10.11 -6.15
N ARG A 120 8.28 -10.48 -4.87
CA ARG A 120 9.56 -10.92 -4.30
C ARG A 120 10.12 -12.20 -4.93
N ARG A 121 9.26 -13.12 -5.40
CA ARG A 121 9.69 -14.34 -6.10
C ARG A 121 10.20 -14.03 -7.50
N ALA A 122 9.46 -13.22 -8.26
CA ALA A 122 9.89 -12.77 -9.59
C ALA A 122 11.25 -12.05 -9.52
N LEU A 123 11.43 -11.13 -8.58
CA LEU A 123 12.72 -10.45 -8.38
C LEU A 123 13.86 -11.39 -7.97
N ALA A 124 13.57 -12.46 -7.23
CA ALA A 124 14.59 -13.44 -6.84
C ALA A 124 15.03 -14.29 -8.05
N GLU A 125 14.08 -14.68 -8.91
CA GLU A 125 14.35 -15.41 -10.15
C GLU A 125 15.13 -14.53 -11.15
N GLU A 126 14.74 -13.27 -11.33
CA GLU A 126 15.47 -12.30 -12.16
C GLU A 126 16.90 -12.10 -11.67
N ARG A 127 17.09 -11.98 -10.35
CA ARG A 127 18.43 -11.87 -9.74
C ARG A 127 19.25 -13.14 -9.94
N ALA A 128 18.65 -14.33 -9.80
CA ALA A 128 19.34 -15.59 -10.02
C ALA A 128 19.78 -15.74 -11.48
N ALA A 129 18.91 -15.39 -12.43
CA ALA A 129 19.22 -15.40 -13.86
C ALA A 129 20.34 -14.39 -14.20
N ALA A 130 20.28 -13.18 -13.64
CA ALA A 130 21.32 -12.18 -13.85
C ALA A 130 22.69 -12.62 -13.31
N LEU A 131 22.74 -13.28 -12.14
CA LEU A 131 23.97 -13.82 -11.57
C LEU A 131 24.53 -14.98 -12.41
N ALA A 132 23.68 -15.89 -12.88
CA ALA A 132 24.10 -17.00 -13.74
C ALA A 132 24.68 -16.49 -15.06
N GLU A 133 24.07 -15.46 -15.65
CA GLU A 133 24.58 -14.81 -16.87
C GLU A 133 25.93 -14.12 -16.63
N GLN A 134 26.10 -13.45 -15.48
CA GLN A 134 27.40 -12.87 -15.11
C GLN A 134 28.48 -13.94 -14.93
N GLN A 135 28.17 -15.06 -14.27
CA GLN A 135 29.10 -16.19 -14.11
C GLN A 135 29.48 -16.80 -15.46
N ARG A 136 28.52 -16.97 -16.36
CA ARG A 136 28.77 -17.48 -17.72
C ARG A 136 29.70 -16.54 -18.51
N ARG A 137 29.49 -15.22 -18.43
CA ARG A 137 30.37 -14.23 -19.06
C ARG A 137 31.78 -14.24 -18.47
N GLN A 138 31.91 -14.41 -17.16
CA GLN A 138 33.22 -14.54 -16.51
C GLN A 138 33.95 -15.82 -16.93
N ALA A 139 33.24 -16.96 -17.04
CA ALA A 139 33.82 -18.21 -17.50
C ALA A 139 34.32 -18.12 -18.96
N VAL A 140 33.53 -17.50 -19.86
CA VAL A 140 33.94 -17.28 -21.26
C VAL A 140 35.15 -16.35 -21.35
N ARG A 141 35.21 -15.29 -20.53
CA ARG A 141 36.37 -14.39 -20.47
C ARG A 141 37.64 -15.13 -20.04
N ARG A 142 37.58 -15.92 -18.96
CA ARG A 142 38.74 -16.70 -18.50
C ARG A 142 39.21 -17.71 -19.55
N ALA A 143 38.29 -18.45 -20.16
CA ALA A 143 38.64 -19.39 -21.23
C ALA A 143 39.27 -18.69 -22.45
N SER A 144 38.84 -17.47 -22.76
CA SER A 144 39.44 -16.66 -23.82
C SER A 144 40.83 -16.13 -23.46
N GLU A 145 41.10 -15.84 -22.19
CA GLU A 145 42.42 -15.40 -21.71
C GLU A 145 43.40 -16.58 -21.77
N GLU A 146 43.02 -17.76 -21.25
CA GLU A 146 43.83 -18.99 -21.30
C GLU A 146 44.10 -19.43 -22.76
N GLY A 147 43.08 -19.41 -23.62
CA GLY A 147 43.26 -19.78 -25.03
C GLY A 147 44.11 -18.81 -25.85
N TRP A 148 44.24 -17.54 -25.41
CA TRP A 148 45.12 -16.55 -26.06
C TRP A 148 46.58 -16.75 -25.64
N GLU A 149 46.83 -17.16 -24.41
CA GLU A 149 48.15 -17.55 -23.92
C GLU A 149 48.69 -18.79 -24.64
N ASP A 150 47.86 -19.79 -24.96
CA ASP A 150 48.31 -20.96 -25.72
C ASP A 150 48.64 -20.63 -27.19
N VAL A 151 47.87 -19.73 -27.82
CA VAL A 151 48.09 -19.36 -29.24
C VAL A 151 49.27 -18.41 -29.42
N ASN A 152 49.55 -17.54 -28.44
CA ASN A 152 50.72 -16.66 -28.41
C ASN A 152 51.77 -17.11 -27.39
N GLY A 153 51.78 -18.41 -27.06
CA GLY A 153 52.84 -19.01 -26.26
C GLY A 153 54.20 -18.65 -26.87
N PRO A 154 55.25 -18.53 -26.05
CA PRO A 154 56.52 -17.95 -26.46
C PRO A 154 56.93 -18.56 -27.79
N VAL A 155 56.96 -17.74 -28.84
CA VAL A 155 57.50 -18.13 -30.14
C VAL A 155 58.96 -18.43 -29.83
N ASP A 156 59.28 -19.71 -29.65
CA ASP A 156 60.65 -20.18 -29.46
C ASP A 156 61.43 -19.70 -30.68
N ASP A 157 62.17 -18.61 -30.51
CA ASP A 157 63.05 -18.00 -31.51
C ASP A 157 64.37 -18.78 -31.59
N ASP A 158 64.29 -20.10 -31.43
CA ASP A 158 65.39 -21.04 -31.60
C ASP A 158 65.55 -21.37 -33.09
N ARG A 159 65.67 -20.33 -33.94
CA ARG A 159 66.10 -20.51 -35.32
C ARG A 159 67.64 -20.55 -35.36
N PRO A 160 68.25 -21.69 -35.72
CA PRO A 160 69.69 -21.76 -35.89
C PRO A 160 70.12 -20.86 -37.06
N ARG A 161 71.16 -20.05 -36.79
CA ARG A 161 71.81 -19.14 -37.76
C ARG A 161 72.69 -19.88 -38.74
#